data_AF-A0A966K4A4-F1
#
_entry.id   AF-A0A966K4A4-F1
#
_cell.length_a   1.000
_cell.length_b   1.000
_cell.length_c   1.000
_cell.angle_alpha   90.00
_cell.angle_beta   90.00
_cell.angle_gamma   90.00
#
_symmetry.space_group_name_H-M   'P 1'
#
loop_
_entity.id
_entity.type
_entity.pdbx_description
1 polymer ?
#
loop_
_entity_poly.entity_id
_entity_poly.type
_entity_poly.pdbx_seq_one_letter_code
_entity_poly.pdbx_strand_id
1 'polypeptide(L)'
;MPELEFTPGPWRECGHEKGGCKCGMIWSRPADRCVASTFVDVDGFGMDVPDEQRIANARLIAAAPDLLEACMAAMRIADLWSPVTGDHDEECAALYAMRQKFESVIAKALEVQ
;
A
#
# COMPACT_ATOMS: atom_id res chain seq x y z
N MET A 1 -8.63 -15.76 17.09
CA MET A 1 -7.82 -15.19 16.00
C MET A 1 -6.98 -14.11 16.65
N PRO A 2 -5.64 -14.05 16.46
CA PRO A 2 -4.87 -12.95 17.01
C PRO A 2 -5.41 -11.64 16.42
N GLU A 3 -5.65 -10.65 17.26
CA GLU A 3 -5.93 -9.30 16.81
C GLU A 3 -4.71 -8.82 16.02
N LEU A 4 -4.92 -8.44 14.76
CA LEU A 4 -3.85 -7.93 13.93
C LEU A 4 -3.48 -6.52 14.42
N GLU A 5 -2.24 -6.31 14.85
CA GLU A 5 -1.72 -5.03 15.39
C GLU A 5 -1.54 -3.92 14.32
N PHE A 6 -2.18 -4.02 13.16
CA PHE A 6 -2.12 -2.97 12.14
C PHE A 6 -3.34 -2.03 12.21
N THR A 7 -3.20 -0.80 11.71
CA THR A 7 -4.34 0.12 11.63
C THR A 7 -5.19 -0.22 10.40
N PRO A 8 -6.41 -0.75 10.56
CA PRO A 8 -7.24 -1.09 9.41
C PRO A 8 -7.56 0.16 8.58
N GLY A 9 -7.62 -0.04 7.27
CA GLY A 9 -8.18 0.92 6.34
C GLY A 9 -9.68 1.13 6.56
N PRO A 10 -10.31 2.06 5.82
CA PRO A 10 -9.70 2.91 4.81
C PRO A 10 -8.88 4.06 5.44
N TRP A 11 -7.78 4.40 4.78
CA TRP A 11 -6.99 5.58 5.12
C TRP A 11 -7.30 6.71 4.14
N ARG A 12 -7.02 7.94 4.54
CA ARG A 12 -7.30 9.12 3.73
C ARG A 12 -6.31 10.24 4.00
N GLU A 13 -5.82 10.88 2.96
CA GLU A 13 -5.05 12.11 3.11
C GLU A 13 -5.89 13.25 3.69
N CYS A 14 -5.28 14.08 4.51
CA CYS A 14 -5.92 15.30 4.99
C CYS A 14 -6.32 16.18 3.80
N GLY A 15 -7.51 16.78 3.86
CA GLY A 15 -8.01 17.65 2.79
C GLY A 15 -8.34 16.93 1.48
N HIS A 16 -8.50 15.60 1.47
CA HIS A 16 -8.83 14.79 0.28
C HIS A 16 -9.92 15.42 -0.63
N GLU A 17 -11.04 15.88 -0.05
CA GLU A 17 -12.15 16.49 -0.81
C GLU A 17 -11.78 17.81 -1.51
N LYS A 18 -10.65 18.42 -1.15
CA LYS A 18 -10.10 19.66 -1.72
C LYS A 18 -8.87 19.41 -2.59
N GLY A 19 -8.57 18.14 -2.93
CA GLY A 19 -7.37 17.77 -3.66
C GLY A 19 -6.13 17.58 -2.78
N GLY A 20 -6.29 17.45 -1.46
CA GLY A 20 -5.20 17.21 -0.52
C GLY A 20 -4.81 18.45 0.29
N CYS A 21 -4.08 18.23 1.39
CA CYS A 21 -3.61 19.26 2.30
C CYS A 21 -2.08 19.26 2.37
N LYS A 22 -1.48 20.45 2.46
CA LYS A 22 -0.03 20.63 2.61
C LYS A 22 0.53 20.01 3.89
N CYS A 23 -0.31 19.69 4.88
CA CYS A 23 0.16 19.05 6.11
C CYS A 23 0.67 17.63 5.89
N GLY A 24 0.35 16.98 4.76
CA GLY A 24 0.88 15.66 4.43
C GLY A 24 0.46 14.54 5.40
N MET A 25 -0.56 14.77 6.23
CA MET A 25 -1.04 13.78 7.19
C MET A 25 -2.01 12.80 6.53
N ILE A 26 -1.93 11.54 6.91
CA ILE A 26 -2.82 10.46 6.51
C ILE A 26 -3.58 10.00 7.76
N TRP A 27 -4.90 9.86 7.63
CA TRP A 27 -5.81 9.55 8.73
C TRP A 27 -6.52 8.22 8.50
N SER A 28 -6.65 7.42 9.57
CA SER A 28 -7.58 6.30 9.59
C SER A 28 -8.99 6.84 9.86
N ARG A 29 -9.93 6.56 8.96
CA ARG A 29 -11.34 6.91 9.15
C ARG A 29 -11.99 6.18 10.33
N PRO A 30 -11.86 4.85 10.46
CA PRO A 30 -12.53 4.14 11.56
C PRO A 30 -11.93 4.47 12.93
N ALA A 31 -10.62 4.77 13.01
CA ALA A 31 -9.94 5.03 14.28
C ALA A 31 -9.76 6.52 14.61
N ASP A 32 -10.16 7.43 13.71
CA ASP A 32 -10.03 8.89 13.82
C ASP A 32 -8.65 9.35 14.34
N ARG A 33 -7.59 8.75 13.80
CA ARG A 33 -6.20 9.02 14.20
C ARG A 33 -5.27 9.16 13.01
N CYS A 34 -4.24 9.97 13.16
CA CYS A 34 -3.15 10.07 12.19
C CYS A 34 -2.38 8.73 12.18
N VAL A 35 -2.20 8.17 10.98
CA VAL A 35 -1.48 6.89 10.77
C VAL A 35 -0.10 7.10 10.17
N ALA A 36 0.10 8.17 9.41
CA ALA A 36 1.36 8.48 8.77
C ALA A 36 1.43 9.97 8.43
N SER A 37 2.66 10.44 8.21
CA SER A 37 2.93 11.79 7.74
C SER A 37 4.01 11.74 6.67
N THR A 38 3.83 12.49 5.60
CA THR A 38 4.87 12.73 4.59
C THR A 38 5.76 13.92 4.94
N PHE A 39 5.55 14.56 6.10
CA PHE A 39 6.45 15.57 6.62
C PHE A 39 7.73 14.90 7.12
N VAL A 40 8.88 15.33 6.61
CA VAL A 40 10.17 14.87 7.11
C VAL A 40 10.64 15.91 8.12
N ASP A 41 10.57 15.57 9.40
CA ASP A 41 11.10 16.41 10.48
C ASP A 41 12.57 16.05 10.69
N VAL A 42 13.43 16.51 9.79
CA VAL A 42 14.88 16.44 10.01
C VAL A 42 15.23 17.74 10.74
N ASP A 43 15.46 17.65 12.05
CA ASP A 43 15.99 18.73 12.90
C ASP A 43 15.09 19.97 13.09
N GLY A 44 13.76 19.85 12.98
CA GLY A 44 12.82 20.97 13.23
C GLY A 44 12.78 22.01 12.10
N PHE A 45 13.57 21.80 11.03
CA PHE A 45 13.47 22.52 9.78
C PHE A 45 12.97 21.54 8.73
N GLY A 46 11.65 21.39 8.66
CA GLY A 46 11.01 20.54 7.67
C GLY A 46 11.60 20.82 6.29
N MET A 47 12.23 19.80 5.67
CA MET A 47 12.72 19.95 4.31
C MET A 47 11.56 20.34 3.39
N ASP A 48 11.80 21.31 2.52
CA ASP A 48 10.87 21.77 1.49
C ASP A 48 10.68 20.67 0.42
N VAL A 49 9.98 19.59 0.78
CA VAL A 49 9.39 18.70 -0.21
C VAL A 49 8.29 19.50 -0.92
N PRO A 50 8.34 19.65 -2.25
CA PRO A 50 7.31 20.37 -2.99
C PRO A 50 5.91 19.85 -2.64
N ASP A 51 4.94 20.76 -2.51
CA ASP A 51 3.56 20.43 -2.12
C ASP A 51 2.96 19.31 -2.99
N GLU A 52 3.24 19.33 -4.29
CA GLU A 52 2.76 18.31 -5.23
C GLU A 52 3.32 16.92 -4.93
N GLN A 53 4.63 16.81 -4.68
CA GLN A 53 5.27 15.54 -4.33
C GLN A 53 4.74 15.01 -2.99
N ARG A 54 4.51 15.93 -2.04
CA ARG A 54 3.97 15.62 -0.71
C ARG A 54 2.55 15.05 -0.81
N ILE A 55 1.67 15.71 -1.56
CA ILE A 55 0.31 15.26 -1.82
C ILE A 55 0.33 13.92 -2.56
N ALA A 56 1.17 13.76 -3.60
CA ALA A 56 1.29 12.50 -4.32
C ALA A 56 1.69 11.33 -3.41
N ASN A 57 2.68 11.54 -2.53
CA ASN A 57 3.11 10.55 -1.55
C ASN A 57 1.99 10.24 -0.53
N ALA A 58 1.26 11.26 -0.07
CA ALA A 58 0.17 11.06 0.88
C ALA A 58 -0.98 10.24 0.27
N ARG A 59 -1.32 10.48 -1.00
CA ARG A 59 -2.28 9.66 -1.77
C ARG A 59 -1.82 8.23 -1.90
N LEU A 60 -0.54 8.01 -2.23
CA LEU A 60 0.02 6.67 -2.37
C LEU A 60 -0.06 5.89 -1.05
N ILE A 61 0.32 6.52 0.08
CA ILE A 61 0.22 5.90 1.41
C ILE A 61 -1.25 5.63 1.75
N ALA A 62 -2.16 6.57 1.51
CA ALA A 62 -3.58 6.39 1.79
C ALA A 62 -4.20 5.22 1.00
N ALA A 63 -3.71 4.94 -0.20
CA ALA A 63 -4.14 3.81 -1.03
C ALA A 63 -3.52 2.46 -0.62
N ALA A 64 -2.58 2.42 0.33
CA ALA A 64 -1.87 1.19 0.69
C ALA A 64 -2.80 0.04 1.13
N PRO A 65 -3.87 0.25 1.92
CA PRO A 65 -4.81 -0.83 2.25
C PRO A 65 -5.51 -1.40 1.00
N ASP A 66 -5.95 -0.53 0.09
CA ASP A 66 -6.64 -0.93 -1.14
C ASP A 66 -5.68 -1.66 -2.10
N LEU A 67 -4.42 -1.20 -2.16
CA LEU A 67 -3.36 -1.86 -2.93
C LEU A 67 -3.04 -3.25 -2.37
N LEU A 68 -3.00 -3.41 -1.05
CA LEU A 68 -2.81 -4.72 -0.42
C LEU A 68 -3.97 -5.67 -0.77
N GLU A 69 -5.21 -5.20 -0.68
CA GLU A 69 -6.39 -5.98 -1.08
C GLU A 69 -6.32 -6.40 -2.55
N ALA A 70 -5.95 -5.47 -3.44
CA ALA A 70 -5.79 -5.74 -4.87
C ALA A 70 -4.67 -6.78 -5.14
N CYS A 71 -3.53 -6.69 -4.44
CA CYS A 71 -2.47 -7.69 -4.53
C CYS A 71 -2.94 -9.07 -4.06
N MET A 72 -3.66 -9.13 -2.93
CA MET A 72 -4.22 -10.39 -2.43
C MET A 72 -5.25 -11.00 -3.39
N ALA A 73 -6.08 -10.17 -4.04
CA ALA A 73 -7.02 -10.63 -5.06
C ALA A 73 -6.30 -11.15 -6.32
N ALA A 74 -5.28 -10.42 -6.79
CA ALA A 74 -4.47 -10.82 -7.95
C ALA A 74 -3.71 -12.13 -7.71
N MET A 75 -3.22 -12.36 -6.48
CA MET A 75 -2.57 -13.63 -6.11
C MET A 75 -3.53 -14.81 -6.21
N ARG A 76 -4.80 -14.66 -5.80
CA ARG A 76 -5.81 -15.72 -5.98
C ARG A 76 -6.04 -16.05 -7.45
N ILE A 77 -6.05 -15.05 -8.32
CA ILE A 77 -6.15 -15.26 -9.78
C ILE A 77 -4.93 -16.00 -10.31
N ALA A 78 -3.72 -15.62 -9.86
CA ALA A 78 -2.49 -16.29 -10.24
C ALA A 78 -2.50 -17.78 -9.83
N ASP A 79 -3.01 -18.11 -8.64
CA ASP A 79 -3.16 -19.50 -8.18
C ASP A 79 -4.19 -20.27 -9.02
N LEU A 80 -5.32 -19.65 -9.38
CA LEU A 80 -6.35 -20.25 -10.25
C LEU A 80 -5.84 -20.54 -11.67
N TRP A 81 -4.98 -19.67 -12.20
CA TRP A 81 -4.48 -19.72 -13.57
C TRP A 81 -3.13 -20.45 -13.67
N SER A 82 -2.56 -20.89 -12.54
CA SER A 82 -1.32 -21.65 -12.54
C SER A 82 -1.54 -22.97 -13.28
N PRO A 83 -0.87 -23.20 -14.43
CA PRO A 83 -1.15 -24.37 -15.25
C PRO A 83 -0.66 -25.63 -14.54
N VAL A 84 -1.53 -26.65 -14.51
CA VAL A 84 -1.24 -27.94 -13.86
C VAL A 84 -0.24 -28.77 -14.68
N THR A 85 -0.13 -28.53 -15.99
CA THR A 85 0.78 -29.24 -16.91
C THR A 85 0.98 -28.48 -18.23
N GLY A 86 2.24 -28.29 -18.66
CA GLY A 86 2.70 -28.34 -20.07
C GLY A 86 2.54 -27.12 -21.00
N ASP A 87 3.63 -26.85 -21.74
CA ASP A 87 3.77 -26.15 -23.03
C ASP A 87 3.69 -24.61 -23.15
N HIS A 88 3.49 -23.84 -22.08
CA HIS A 88 3.55 -22.36 -22.14
C HIS A 88 4.65 -21.80 -21.24
N ASP A 89 5.90 -22.17 -21.52
CA ASP A 89 7.06 -21.87 -20.66
C ASP A 89 7.18 -20.37 -20.30
N GLU A 90 6.94 -19.46 -21.25
CA GLU A 90 7.03 -18.01 -21.01
C GLU A 90 5.86 -17.45 -20.17
N GLU A 91 4.62 -17.87 -20.45
CA GLU A 91 3.45 -17.43 -19.69
C GLU A 91 3.46 -18.01 -18.27
N CYS A 92 3.87 -19.27 -18.13
CA CYS A 92 4.12 -19.90 -16.84
C CYS A 92 5.19 -19.13 -16.06
N ALA A 93 6.32 -18.83 -16.69
CA ALA A 93 7.40 -18.07 -16.05
C ALA A 93 6.94 -16.67 -15.62
N ALA A 94 6.15 -15.98 -16.45
CA ALA A 94 5.57 -14.68 -16.12
C ALA A 94 4.59 -14.76 -14.94
N LEU A 95 3.71 -15.77 -14.91
CA LEU A 95 2.79 -16.02 -13.80
C LEU A 95 3.52 -16.36 -12.51
N TYR A 96 4.55 -17.22 -12.57
CA TYR A 96 5.40 -17.54 -11.42
C TYR A 96 6.14 -16.30 -10.89
N ALA A 97 6.72 -15.49 -11.78
CA ALA A 97 7.40 -14.26 -11.39
C ALA A 97 6.43 -13.24 -10.78
N MET A 98 5.22 -13.11 -11.32
CA MET A 98 4.16 -12.27 -10.76
C MET A 98 3.74 -12.76 -9.37
N ARG A 99 3.54 -14.08 -9.21
CA ARG A 99 3.19 -14.71 -7.93
C ARG A 99 4.25 -14.46 -6.86
N GLN A 100 5.52 -14.67 -7.17
CA GLN A 100 6.63 -14.40 -6.24
C GLN A 100 6.68 -12.94 -5.81
N LYS A 101 6.42 -12.00 -6.74
CA LYS A 101 6.34 -10.57 -6.40
C LYS A 101 5.18 -10.26 -5.46
N PHE A 102 3.98 -10.80 -5.74
CA PHE A 102 2.81 -10.61 -4.86
C PHE A 102 3.02 -11.23 -3.49
N GLU A 103 3.53 -12.44 -3.42
CA GLU A 103 3.88 -13.11 -2.16
C GLU A 103 4.87 -12.27 -1.34
N SER A 104 5.92 -11.76 -1.98
CA SER A 104 6.91 -10.90 -1.31
C SER A 104 6.31 -9.61 -0.76
N VAL A 105 5.45 -8.91 -1.52
CA VAL A 105 4.86 -7.64 -1.05
C VAL A 105 3.78 -7.86 0.01
N ILE A 106 2.99 -8.93 -0.10
CA ILE A 106 1.98 -9.28 0.90
C ILE A 106 2.67 -9.69 2.21
N ALA A 107 3.72 -10.51 2.14
CA ALA A 107 4.51 -10.88 3.32
C ALA A 107 5.07 -9.62 4.01
N LYS A 108 5.72 -8.72 3.26
CA LYS A 108 6.22 -7.45 3.79
C LYS A 108 5.15 -6.56 4.41
N ALA A 109 3.93 -6.56 3.86
CA ALA A 109 2.83 -5.74 4.36
C ALA A 109 2.19 -6.33 5.63
N LEU A 110 2.32 -7.64 5.85
CA LEU A 110 1.75 -8.35 6.99
C LEU A 110 2.76 -8.67 8.10
N GLU A 111 4.06 -8.67 7.80
CA GLU A 111 5.13 -8.78 8.79
C GLU A 111 5.26 -7.46 9.57
N VAL A 112 4.91 -7.52 10.86
CA VAL A 112 5.12 -6.47 11.85
C VAL A 112 6.64 -6.30 12.07
N GLN A 113 7.15 -5.09 11.90
CA GLN A 113 8.42 -4.66 12.52
C GLN A 113 8.15 -4.13 13.93
#